data_AF-A0A920P9L6-F1
#
_entry.id   AF-A0A920P9L6-F1
#
_cell.length_a   1.000
_cell.length_b   1.000
_cell.length_c   1.000
_cell.angle_alpha   90.00
_cell.angle_beta   90.00
_cell.angle_gamma   90.00
#
_symmetry.space_group_name_H-M   'P 1'
#
loop_
_entity.id
_entity.type
_entity.pdbx_description
1 polymer ?
#
loop_
_entity_poly.entity_id
_entity_poly.type
_entity_poly.pdbx_seq_one_letter_code
_entity_poly.pdbx_strand_id
1 'polypeptide(L)'
;MSDINNYTVSTHYDQRLYIQDIAGSIAHAKMLARQEIIDEKGFYKDHRRPQSIRSEIASGAFTWDATLEDIHMNIERRLSS
;
A
#
# COMPACT_ATOMS: atom_id res chain seq x y z
N MET A 1 -15.01 -4.06 24.14
CA MET A 1 -14.00 -4.60 23.21
C MET A 1 -13.48 -3.48 22.30
N SER A 2 -12.91 -2.43 22.89
CA SER A 2 -12.51 -1.19 22.19
C SER A 2 -11.00 -0.92 22.20
N ASP A 3 -10.21 -1.69 22.96
CA ASP A 3 -8.79 -1.38 23.17
C ASP A 3 -7.80 -2.16 22.30
N ILE A 4 -8.24 -3.20 21.59
CA ILE A 4 -7.34 -4.02 20.76
C ILE A 4 -6.85 -3.22 19.56
N ASN A 5 -7.75 -2.54 18.85
CA ASN A 5 -7.38 -1.83 17.62
C ASN A 5 -6.37 -0.71 17.89
N ASN A 6 -6.53 0.00 19.01
CA ASN A 6 -5.61 1.07 19.38
C ASN A 6 -4.23 0.54 19.83
N TYR A 7 -4.16 -0.73 20.27
CA TYR A 7 -2.91 -1.39 20.63
C TYR A 7 -2.16 -1.96 19.40
N THR A 8 -2.89 -2.41 18.37
CA THR A 8 -2.30 -3.01 17.16
C THR A 8 -2.03 -2.02 16.05
N VAL A 9 -2.73 -0.87 16.01
CA VAL A 9 -2.53 0.14 14.96
C VAL A 9 -1.13 0.76 15.04
N SER A 10 -0.37 0.63 13.96
CA SER A 10 1.01 1.11 13.86
C SER A 10 1.21 2.24 12.84
N THR A 11 0.16 2.61 12.08
CA THR A 11 0.14 3.65 11.04
C THR A 11 0.79 4.97 11.47
N HIS A 12 0.57 5.38 12.72
CA HIS A 12 1.14 6.61 13.31
C HIS A 12 2.68 6.64 13.33
N TYR A 13 3.31 5.46 13.30
CA TYR A 13 4.75 5.28 13.32
C TYR A 13 5.25 4.80 11.96
N ASP A 14 4.71 3.71 11.44
CA ASP A 14 5.25 2.99 10.29
C ASP A 14 5.02 3.71 8.94
N GLN A 15 4.11 4.69 8.84
CA GLN A 15 3.82 5.47 7.62
C GLN A 15 5.08 6.02 6.91
N ARG A 16 6.15 6.26 7.67
CA ARG A 16 7.46 6.69 7.13
C ARG A 16 8.11 5.65 6.20
N LEU A 17 7.65 4.41 6.23
CA LEU A 17 8.14 3.27 5.44
C LEU A 17 7.39 3.11 4.10
N TYR A 18 6.56 4.08 3.70
CA TYR A 18 5.74 3.99 2.48
C TYR A 18 6.55 3.73 1.22
N ILE A 19 7.79 4.23 1.15
CA ILE A 19 8.67 4.01 0.00
C ILE A 19 9.02 2.52 -0.10
N GLN A 20 9.33 1.89 1.02
CA GLN A 20 9.68 0.48 1.12
C GLN A 20 8.48 -0.41 0.84
N ASP A 21 7.32 -0.09 1.43
CA ASP A 21 6.09 -0.86 1.21
C ASP A 21 5.65 -0.82 -0.27
N ILE A 22 5.65 0.37 -0.90
CA ILE A 22 5.35 0.51 -2.33
C ILE A 22 6.33 -0.29 -3.19
N ALA A 23 7.63 -0.23 -2.88
CA ALA A 23 8.64 -0.98 -3.62
C ALA A 23 8.45 -2.50 -3.46
N GLY A 24 8.14 -2.96 -2.24
CA GLY A 24 7.84 -4.35 -1.92
C GLY A 24 6.60 -4.85 -2.66
N SER A 25 5.52 -4.07 -2.66
CA SER A 25 4.28 -4.34 -3.38
C SER A 25 4.50 -4.49 -4.90
N ILE A 26 5.29 -3.60 -5.50
CA ILE A 26 5.68 -3.71 -6.92
C ILE A 26 6.47 -4.99 -7.18
N ALA A 27 7.45 -5.31 -6.32
CA ALA A 27 8.27 -6.51 -6.47
C ALA A 27 7.45 -7.80 -6.31
N HIS A 28 6.54 -7.83 -5.33
CA HIS A 28 5.65 -8.95 -5.07
C HIS A 28 4.72 -9.17 -6.26
N ALA A 29 4.06 -8.13 -6.76
CA ALA A 29 3.16 -8.26 -7.90
C ALA A 29 3.90 -8.65 -9.20
N LYS A 30 5.12 -8.16 -9.43
CA LYS A 30 5.99 -8.66 -10.53
C LYS A 30 6.27 -10.16 -10.39
N MET A 31 6.54 -10.63 -9.18
CA MET A 31 6.76 -12.06 -8.92
C MET A 31 5.47 -12.86 -9.19
N LEU A 32 4.31 -12.41 -8.71
CA LEU A 32 3.02 -13.07 -8.95
C LEU A 32 2.70 -13.19 -10.44
N ALA A 33 2.98 -12.15 -11.23
CA ALA A 33 2.81 -12.18 -12.68
C ALA A 33 3.71 -13.23 -13.35
N ARG A 34 4.97 -13.33 -12.92
CA ARG A 34 5.92 -14.36 -13.41
C ARG A 34 5.52 -15.78 -13.05
N GLN A 35 4.79 -15.97 -11.95
CA GLN A 35 4.24 -17.26 -11.54
C GLN A 35 2.88 -17.55 -12.20
N GLU A 36 2.41 -16.69 -13.11
CA GLU A 36 1.11 -16.81 -13.79
C GLU A 36 -0.08 -16.81 -12.82
N ILE A 37 0.09 -16.29 -11.60
CA ILE A 37 -0.97 -16.15 -10.60
C ILE A 37 -1.86 -14.94 -10.93
N ILE A 38 -1.27 -13.89 -11.48
CA ILE A 38 -1.98 -12.70 -11.98
C ILE A 38 -1.58 -12.42 -13.44
N ASP A 39 -2.50 -11.81 -14.20
CA ASP A 39 -2.20 -11.39 -15.57
C ASP A 39 -1.14 -10.28 -15.57
N GLU A 40 -0.05 -10.54 -16.29
CA GLU A 40 1.05 -9.60 -16.49
C GLU A 40 0.55 -8.27 -17.09
N LYS A 41 -0.43 -8.31 -18.01
CA LYS A 41 -1.02 -7.10 -18.60
C LYS A 41 -1.89 -6.34 -17.61
N GLY A 42 -2.51 -7.03 -16.65
CA GLY A 42 -3.24 -6.43 -15.54
C GLY A 42 -2.33 -5.64 -14.60
N PHE A 43 -1.16 -6.21 -14.28
CA PHE A 43 -0.16 -5.54 -13.44
C PHE A 43 0.47 -4.30 -14.13
N TYR A 44 0.89 -4.41 -15.39
CA TYR A 44 1.53 -3.29 -16.10
C TYR A 44 0.57 -2.15 -16.47
N LYS A 45 -0.73 -2.42 -16.58
CA LYS A 45 -1.72 -1.37 -16.86
C LYS A 45 -1.71 -0.27 -15.81
N ASP A 46 -1.18 -0.53 -14.61
CA ASP A 46 -1.17 0.45 -13.54
C ASP A 46 0.16 0.66 -12.80
N HIS A 47 1.28 0.65 -13.54
CA HIS A 47 2.57 1.12 -13.01
C HIS A 47 2.53 2.59 -12.54
N ARG A 48 1.50 3.36 -12.91
CA ARG A 48 1.32 4.76 -12.52
C ARG A 48 0.68 4.91 -11.13
N ARG A 49 -0.23 3.99 -10.73
CA ARG A 49 -0.86 4.00 -9.40
C ARG A 49 0.15 4.07 -8.25
N PRO A 50 1.15 3.17 -8.15
CA PRO A 50 2.14 3.24 -7.07
C PRO A 50 2.90 4.58 -7.02
N GLN A 51 3.19 5.16 -8.20
CA GLN A 51 3.84 6.46 -8.31
C GLN A 51 2.91 7.62 -7.86
N SER A 52 1.62 7.53 -8.16
CA SER A 52 0.59 8.48 -7.70
C SER A 52 0.49 8.46 -6.19
N ILE A 53 0.39 7.27 -5.59
CA ILE A 53 0.33 7.10 -4.13
C ILE A 53 1.57 7.71 -3.47
N ARG A 54 2.76 7.42 -4.01
CA ARG A 54 4.00 8.01 -3.50
C ARG A 54 3.97 9.54 -3.56
N SER A 55 3.42 10.12 -4.63
CA SER A 55 3.29 11.58 -4.80
C SER A 55 2.26 12.17 -3.84
N GLU A 56 1.14 11.50 -3.65
CA GLU A 56 0.08 11.87 -2.69
C GLU A 56 0.62 11.89 -1.25
N ILE A 57 1.40 10.88 -0.87
CA ILE A 57 2.03 10.84 0.47
C ILE A 57 3.07 11.94 0.61
N ALA A 58 3.92 12.15 -0.41
CA ALA A 58 4.97 13.17 -0.37
C ALA A 58 4.41 14.61 -0.33
N SER A 59 3.24 14.86 -0.92
CA SER A 59 2.58 16.16 -0.89
C SER A 59 1.67 16.37 0.33
N GLY A 60 1.47 15.33 1.15
CA GLY A 60 0.52 15.35 2.26
C GLY A 60 -0.95 15.23 1.84
N ALA A 61 -1.23 14.91 0.57
CA ALA A 61 -2.58 14.72 0.05
C ALA A 61 -3.15 13.33 0.32
N PHE A 62 -2.33 12.36 0.72
CA PHE A 62 -2.77 11.01 1.07
C PHE A 62 -3.57 11.02 2.38
N THR A 63 -4.77 10.45 2.35
CA THR A 63 -5.61 10.29 3.55
C THR A 63 -5.35 8.94 4.18
N TRP A 64 -4.78 8.95 5.39
CA TRP A 64 -4.58 7.74 6.19
C TRP A 64 -5.89 7.35 6.89
N ASP A 65 -6.27 6.08 6.75
CA ASP A 65 -7.41 5.51 7.44
C ASP A 65 -6.95 4.85 8.75
N ALA A 66 -7.32 5.46 9.87
CA ALA A 66 -6.98 4.97 11.22
C ALA A 66 -7.73 3.68 11.59
N THR A 67 -8.72 3.25 10.79
CA THR A 67 -9.37 1.95 10.97
C THR A 67 -8.55 0.80 10.37
N LEU A 68 -7.56 1.11 9.53
CA LEU A 68 -6.60 0.16 8.99
C LEU A 68 -5.38 0.04 9.93
N GLU A 69 -4.97 -1.19 10.17
CA GLU A 69 -3.98 -1.56 11.18
C GLU A 69 -2.60 -0.93 10.92
N ASP A 70 -2.14 -0.93 9.69
CA ASP A 70 -0.77 -0.53 9.36
C ASP A 70 -0.69 0.22 8.02
N ILE A 71 0.54 0.59 7.65
CA ILE A 71 0.83 1.24 6.38
C ILE A 71 0.49 0.36 5.18
N HIS A 72 0.71 -0.95 5.29
CA HIS A 72 0.54 -1.91 4.21
C HIS A 72 -0.94 -1.96 3.79
N MET A 73 -1.83 -2.13 4.76
CA MET A 73 -3.27 -2.13 4.57
C MET A 73 -3.77 -0.81 3.95
N ASN A 74 -3.21 0.34 4.36
CA ASN A 74 -3.54 1.64 3.78
C ASN A 74 -3.15 1.73 2.29
N ILE A 75 -1.95 1.28 1.94
CA ILE A 75 -1.45 1.31 0.56
C ILE A 75 -2.23 0.31 -0.31
N GLU A 76 -2.48 -0.90 0.18
CA GLU A 76 -3.28 -1.91 -0.54
C GLU A 76 -4.70 -1.39 -0.80
N ARG A 77 -5.37 -0.82 0.21
CA ARG A 77 -6.71 -0.25 0.06
C ARG A 77 -6.75 0.82 -1.04
N ARG A 78 -5.74 1.68 -1.10
CA ARG A 78 -5.61 2.73 -2.11
C ARG A 78 -5.25 2.20 -3.50
N LEU A 79 -4.54 1.07 -3.59
CA LEU A 79 -4.24 0.39 -4.85
C LEU A 79 -5.48 -0.30 -5.44
N SER A 80 -6.33 -0.86 -4.59
CA SER A 80 -7.57 -1.55 -4.99
C SER A 80 -8.76 -0.63 -5.29
N SER A 81 -8.75 0.62 -4.82
CA SER A 81 -9.77 1.65 -5.13
C SER A 81 -9.58 2.23 -6.54
#